data_AF-A0A7S3FT34-F1
#
_entry.id   AF-A0A7S3FT34-F1
#
_cell.length_a   1.000
_cell.length_b   1.000
_cell.length_c   1.000
_cell.angle_alpha   90.00
_cell.angle_beta   90.00
_cell.angle_gamma   90.00
#
_symmetry.space_group_name_H-M   'P 1'
#
loop_
_entity.id
_entity.type
_entity.pdbx_description
1 polymer ?
#
loop_
_entity_poly.entity_id
_entity_poly.type
_entity_poly.pdbx_seq_one_letter_code
_entity_poly.pdbx_strand_id
1 'polypeptide(L)'
;MFKTLSWHGIDLYNRGRETSLHLLPLLTQLTNVWLTDFRVHKRDWRIVLSLGILYTKVNAVGTLLIGEGVYPIVDWGNVPFTLASFALFNFILVAFHFVCFLLGNR
;
A
#
# COMPACT_ATOMS: atom_id res chain seq x y z
N MET A 1 -9.09 -13.34 -7.49
CA MET A 1 -9.98 -14.21 -6.70
C MET A 1 -10.06 -13.75 -5.23
N PHE A 2 -10.84 -12.72 -4.86
CA PHE A 2 -10.88 -12.24 -3.45
C PHE A 2 -12.20 -11.58 -2.98
N LYS A 3 -13.35 -11.80 -3.63
CA LYS A 3 -14.60 -11.08 -3.26
C LYS A 3 -15.13 -11.40 -1.85
N THR A 4 -14.78 -12.56 -1.30
CA THR A 4 -14.98 -12.93 0.12
C THR A 4 -13.93 -13.94 0.54
N LEU A 5 -12.84 -13.48 1.15
CA LEU A 5 -11.84 -14.37 1.72
C LEU A 5 -12.41 -15.07 2.96
N SER A 6 -12.50 -16.40 2.96
CA SER A 6 -12.90 -17.16 4.14
C SER A 6 -11.77 -17.27 5.18
N TRP A 7 -12.06 -17.83 6.36
CA TRP A 7 -11.08 -18.05 7.44
C TRP A 7 -10.51 -19.48 7.44
N HIS A 8 -10.57 -20.16 6.31
CA HIS A 8 -10.14 -21.56 6.17
C HIS A 8 -9.53 -21.82 4.79
N GLY A 9 -8.73 -22.89 4.69
CA GLY A 9 -8.12 -23.32 3.43
C GLY A 9 -7.18 -22.28 2.81
N ILE A 10 -7.24 -22.16 1.47
CA ILE A 10 -6.35 -21.30 0.68
C ILE A 10 -6.58 -19.80 0.97
N ASP A 11 -7.80 -19.42 1.35
CA ASP A 11 -8.12 -18.02 1.65
C ASP A 11 -7.43 -17.55 2.92
N LEU A 12 -7.37 -18.39 3.96
CA LEU A 12 -6.64 -18.09 5.18
C LEU A 12 -5.14 -17.91 4.91
N TYR A 13 -4.57 -18.80 4.08
CA TYR A 13 -3.19 -18.68 3.63
C TYR A 13 -2.95 -17.37 2.87
N ASN A 14 -3.82 -17.03 1.92
CA ASN A 14 -3.70 -15.80 1.14
C ASN A 14 -3.84 -14.55 2.01
N ARG A 15 -4.75 -14.53 2.99
CA ARG A 15 -4.85 -13.46 4.00
C ARG A 15 -3.52 -13.28 4.74
N GLY A 16 -3.00 -14.37 5.32
CA GLY A 16 -1.74 -14.33 6.06
C GLY A 16 -0.57 -13.88 5.20
N ARG A 17 -0.48 -14.40 3.96
CA ARG A 17 0.53 -14.03 2.98
C ARG A 17 0.45 -12.55 2.61
N GLU A 18 -0.72 -12.06 2.22
CA GLU A 18 -0.90 -10.65 1.84
C GLU A 18 -0.66 -9.71 3.02
N THR A 19 -1.13 -10.02 4.22
CA THR A 19 -0.82 -9.23 5.42
C THR A 19 0.68 -9.20 5.70
N SER A 20 1.36 -10.35 5.65
CA SER A 20 2.80 -10.44 5.91
C SER A 20 3.62 -9.69 4.85
N LEU A 21 3.21 -9.79 3.57
CA LEU A 21 3.88 -9.13 2.44
C LEU A 21 3.90 -7.61 2.58
N HIS A 22 2.92 -7.01 3.25
CA HIS A 22 2.87 -5.57 3.46
C HIS A 22 3.37 -5.15 4.85
N LEU A 23 3.03 -5.92 5.90
CA LEU A 23 3.38 -5.58 7.28
C LEU A 23 4.87 -5.79 7.57
N LEU A 24 5.49 -6.88 7.09
CA LEU A 24 6.90 -7.14 7.37
C LEU A 24 7.83 -6.09 6.76
N PRO A 25 7.66 -5.65 5.49
CA PRO A 25 8.46 -4.55 4.95
C PRO A 25 8.24 -3.25 5.71
N LEU A 26 6.99 -2.93 6.10
CA LEU A 26 6.70 -1.74 6.88
C LEU A 26 7.43 -1.75 8.23
N LEU A 27 7.35 -2.85 8.98
CA LEU A 27 8.04 -2.99 10.26
C LEU A 27 9.55 -2.91 10.08
N THR A 28 10.11 -3.61 9.10
CA THR A 28 11.55 -3.60 8.82
C THR A 28 12.03 -2.20 8.45
N GLN A 29 11.25 -1.47 7.63
CA GLN A 29 11.56 -0.09 7.27
C GLN A 29 11.51 0.83 8.49
N LEU A 30 10.50 0.71 9.35
CA LEU A 30 10.40 1.49 10.59
C LEU A 30 11.56 1.20 11.54
N THR A 31 11.94 -0.07 11.69
CA THR A 31 13.11 -0.46 12.49
C THR A 31 14.40 0.12 11.90
N ASN A 32 14.57 0.11 10.57
CA ASN A 32 15.75 0.72 9.94
C ASN A 32 15.79 2.24 10.15
N VAL A 33 14.67 2.94 9.99
CA VAL A 33 14.58 4.39 10.28
C VAL A 33 14.90 4.68 11.75
N TRP A 34 14.53 3.78 12.66
CA TRP A 34 14.78 3.95 14.09
C TRP A 34 16.22 3.61 14.53
N LEU A 35 16.83 2.59 13.92
CA LEU A 35 18.17 2.10 14.30
C LEU A 35 19.32 2.77 13.55
N THR A 36 19.06 3.40 12.40
CA THR A 36 20.09 4.02 11.56
C THR A 36 19.98 5.53 11.58
N ASP A 37 21.04 6.23 11.13
CA ASP A 37 21.04 7.69 10.96
C ASP A 37 20.18 8.18 9.77
N PHE A 38 19.27 7.32 9.27
CA PHE A 38 18.42 7.65 8.15
C PHE A 38 17.39 8.72 8.55
N ARG A 39 17.54 9.91 7.98
CA ARG A 39 16.58 11.00 8.17
C ARG A 39 15.61 11.05 7.01
N VAL A 40 14.33 10.98 7.34
CA VAL A 40 13.26 11.26 6.37
C VAL A 40 13.37 12.72 5.95
N HIS A 41 13.44 13.00 4.65
CA HIS A 41 13.45 14.39 4.18
C HIS A 41 12.03 14.89 3.95
N LYS A 42 11.76 16.14 4.36
CA LYS A 42 10.46 16.79 4.16
C LYS A 42 10.00 16.83 2.70
N ARG A 43 10.90 16.67 1.71
CA ARG A 43 10.53 16.71 0.29
C ARG A 43 10.14 15.36 -0.28
N ASP A 44 10.38 14.26 0.44
CA ASP A 44 10.13 12.91 -0.08
C ASP A 44 8.64 12.59 -0.19
N TRP A 45 7.75 13.36 0.45
CA TRP A 45 6.30 13.22 0.25
C TRP A 45 5.90 13.27 -1.23
N ARG A 46 6.64 14.01 -2.06
CA ARG A 46 6.39 14.07 -3.51
C ARG A 46 6.67 12.72 -4.16
N ILE A 47 7.74 12.06 -3.74
CA ILE A 47 8.10 10.72 -4.20
C ILE A 47 7.04 9.72 -3.74
N VAL A 48 6.63 9.77 -2.46
CA VAL A 48 5.56 8.92 -1.92
C VAL A 48 4.28 9.08 -2.73
N LEU A 49 3.84 10.32 -2.97
CA LEU A 49 2.64 10.63 -3.74
C LEU A 49 2.75 10.12 -5.19
N SER A 50 3.88 10.39 -5.86
CA SER A 50 4.12 9.96 -7.24
C SER A 50 4.15 8.44 -7.38
N LEU A 51 4.76 7.72 -6.44
CA LEU A 51 4.78 6.26 -6.43
C LEU A 51 3.38 5.70 -6.18
N GLY A 52 2.58 6.30 -5.31
CA GLY A 52 1.17 5.89 -5.12
C GLY A 52 0.33 6.07 -6.38
N ILE A 53 0.50 7.18 -7.12
CA ILE A 53 -0.18 7.41 -8.41
C ILE A 53 0.29 6.39 -9.45
N LEU A 54 1.60 6.13 -9.53
CA LEU A 54 2.16 5.14 -10.44
C LEU A 54 1.61 3.74 -10.12
N TYR A 55 1.55 3.38 -8.84
CA TYR A 55 1.01 2.11 -8.38
C TYR A 55 -0.44 1.90 -8.84
N THR A 56 -1.30 2.92 -8.74
CA THR A 56 -2.68 2.84 -9.24
C THR A 56 -2.72 2.45 -10.73
N LYS A 57 -1.84 3.04 -11.56
CA LYS A 57 -1.76 2.71 -12.99
C LYS A 57 -1.27 1.28 -13.23
N VAL A 58 -0.23 0.88 -12.50
CA VAL A 58 0.33 -0.48 -12.60
C VAL A 58 -0.71 -1.51 -12.16
N ASN A 59 -1.48 -1.23 -11.11
CA ASN A 59 -2.57 -2.07 -10.64
C ASN A 59 -3.70 -2.21 -11.68
N ALA A 60 -4.03 -1.12 -12.37
CA ALA A 60 -4.99 -1.15 -13.48
C ALA A 60 -4.52 -2.07 -14.62
N VAL A 61 -3.29 -1.86 -15.09
CA VAL A 61 -2.69 -2.67 -16.16
C VAL A 61 -2.58 -4.14 -15.73
N GLY A 62 -2.13 -4.41 -14.50
CA GLY A 62 -2.06 -5.77 -13.97
C GLY A 62 -3.43 -6.44 -13.93
N THR A 63 -4.48 -5.73 -13.52
CA THR A 63 -5.85 -6.26 -13.53
C THR A 63 -6.33 -6.58 -14.95
N LEU A 64 -6.03 -5.72 -15.93
CA LEU A 64 -6.36 -5.98 -17.34
C LEU A 64 -5.65 -7.22 -17.89
N LEU A 65 -4.39 -7.44 -17.51
CA LEU A 65 -3.60 -8.60 -17.96
C LEU A 65 -4.02 -9.91 -17.30
N ILE A 66 -4.37 -9.88 -16.01
CA ILE A 66 -4.74 -11.07 -15.24
C ILE A 66 -6.24 -11.40 -15.43
N GLY A 67 -7.06 -10.42 -15.84
CA GLY A 67 -8.50 -10.57 -16.03
C GLY A 67 -9.31 -10.50 -14.73
N GLU A 68 -8.66 -10.23 -13.60
CA GLU A 68 -9.30 -10.09 -12.30
C GLU A 68 -8.56 -9.12 -11.37
N GLY A 69 -9.31 -8.53 -10.43
CA GLY A 69 -8.76 -7.63 -9.42
C GLY A 69 -7.80 -8.35 -8.46
N VAL A 70 -6.64 -7.73 -8.24
CA VAL A 70 -5.59 -8.23 -7.33
C VAL A 70 -6.00 -8.12 -5.86
N TYR A 71 -6.88 -7.16 -5.53
CA TYR A 71 -7.29 -6.88 -4.16
C TYR A 71 -8.76 -7.23 -3.90
N PRO A 72 -9.12 -7.62 -2.66
CA PRO A 72 -10.50 -7.93 -2.29
C PRO A 72 -11.46 -6.75 -2.38
N ILE A 73 -10.97 -5.55 -2.08
CA ILE A 73 -11.82 -4.36 -1.86
C ILE A 73 -11.95 -3.53 -3.14
N VAL A 74 -10.85 -3.36 -3.89
CA VAL A 74 -10.84 -2.55 -5.10
C VAL A 74 -10.93 -3.41 -6.35
N ASP A 75 -11.85 -3.06 -7.23
CA ASP A 75 -12.11 -3.74 -8.48
C ASP A 75 -12.29 -2.72 -9.61
N TRP A 76 -11.63 -2.96 -10.74
CA TRP A 76 -11.69 -2.06 -11.89
C TRP A 76 -13.04 -2.11 -12.63
N GLY A 77 -13.96 -3.00 -12.22
CA GLY A 77 -15.38 -2.95 -12.60
C GLY A 77 -16.15 -1.76 -12.00
N ASN A 78 -15.70 -1.21 -10.86
CA ASN A 78 -16.20 0.04 -10.29
C ASN A 78 -15.08 1.07 -10.21
N VAL A 79 -14.78 1.68 -11.37
CA VAL A 79 -13.68 2.64 -11.52
C VAL A 79 -13.76 3.81 -10.53
N PRO A 80 -14.92 4.47 -10.31
CA PRO A 80 -14.99 5.57 -9.34
C PRO A 80 -14.61 5.16 -7.91
N PHE A 81 -15.12 4.03 -7.43
CA PHE A 81 -14.80 3.52 -6.10
C PHE A 81 -13.32 3.14 -5.96
N THR A 82 -12.77 2.50 -6.99
CA THR A 82 -11.36 2.08 -7.02
C THR A 82 -10.42 3.28 -7.01
N LEU A 83 -10.68 4.29 -7.84
CA LEU A 83 -9.89 5.53 -7.85
C LEU A 83 -9.98 6.27 -6.51
N ALA A 84 -11.18 6.36 -5.91
CA ALA A 84 -11.36 6.99 -4.60
C ALA A 84 -10.59 6.25 -3.51
N SER A 85 -10.61 4.92 -3.52
CA SER A 85 -9.88 4.08 -2.57
C SER A 85 -8.36 4.27 -2.70
N PHE A 86 -7.82 4.23 -3.91
CA PHE A 86 -6.40 4.49 -4.14
C PHE A 86 -5.98 5.90 -3.75
N ALA A 87 -6.81 6.91 -4.03
CA ALA A 87 -6.56 8.29 -3.62
C ALA A 87 -6.49 8.43 -2.10
N LEU A 88 -7.44 7.80 -1.37
CA LEU A 88 -7.45 7.76 0.08
C LEU A 88 -6.20 7.07 0.65
N PHE A 89 -5.82 5.91 0.11
CA PHE A 89 -4.60 5.21 0.53
C PHE A 89 -3.35 6.06 0.29
N ASN A 90 -3.24 6.72 -0.86
CA ASN A 90 -2.11 7.58 -1.16
C ASN A 90 -2.04 8.79 -0.21
N PHE A 91 -3.19 9.37 0.14
CA PHE A 91 -3.28 10.42 1.15
C PHE A 91 -2.80 9.93 2.52
N ILE A 92 -3.22 8.73 2.96
CA ILE A 92 -2.78 8.12 4.22
C ILE A 92 -1.26 7.91 4.22
N LEU A 93 -0.67 7.41 3.12
CA LEU A 93 0.78 7.21 3.01
C LEU A 93 1.55 8.53 3.08
N VAL A 94 1.07 9.59 2.45
CA VAL A 94 1.67 10.93 2.55
C VAL A 94 1.56 11.48 3.98
N ALA A 95 0.41 11.33 4.63
CA ALA A 95 0.24 11.73 6.03
C ALA A 95 1.20 10.95 6.95
N PHE A 96 1.34 9.64 6.73
CA PHE A 96 2.26 8.77 7.46
C PHE A 96 3.73 9.18 7.27
N HIS A 97 4.11 9.60 6.05
CA HIS A 97 5.44 10.16 5.79
C HIS A 97 5.71 11.39 6.68
N PHE A 98 4.75 12.31 6.82
CA PHE A 98 4.92 13.47 7.70
C PHE A 98 5.02 13.08 9.18
N VAL A 99 4.29 12.07 9.63
CA VAL A 99 4.47 11.52 10.99
C VAL A 99 5.89 10.99 11.18
N CYS A 100 6.40 10.20 10.23
CA CYS A 100 7.78 9.70 10.28
C CYS A 100 8.81 10.83 10.25
N PHE A 101 8.59 11.87 9.44
CA PHE A 101 9.43 13.07 9.39
C PHE A 101 9.51 13.79 10.74
N LEU A 102 8.38 13.95 11.43
CA LEU A 102 8.30 14.63 12.72
C LEU A 102 8.90 13.82 13.87
N LEU A 103 8.88 12.49 13.77
CA LEU A 103 9.44 11.59 14.78
C LEU A 103 10.95 11.38 14.59
N GLY A 104 11.42 11.25 13.35
CA GLY A 104 12.82 10.95 13.03
C GLY A 104 13.76 12.17 12.97
N ASN A 105 13.24 13.39 13.06
CA ASN A 105 14.04 14.62 13.07
C ASN A 105 13.92 15.41 14.40
N ARG A 106 13.69 14.70 15.51
CA ARG A 106 13.84 15.26 16.86
C ARG A 106 15.30 15.21 17.28
#